data_AF-A0A8T5UDD5-F1
#
_entry.id   AF-A0A8T5UDD5-F1
#
_cell.length_a   1.000
_cell.length_b   1.000
_cell.length_c   1.000
_cell.angle_alpha   90.00
_cell.angle_beta   90.00
_cell.angle_gamma   90.00
#
_symmetry.space_group_name_H-M   'P 1'
#
loop_
_entity.id
_entity.type
_entity.pdbx_description
1 polymer ?
#
loop_
_entity_poly.entity_id
_entity_poly.type
_entity_poly.pdbx_seq_one_letter_code
_entity_poly.pdbx_strand_id
1 'polypeptide(L)'
;MPEKSNNNEDVNDSISKTSQKLEKYEILSRISDLEILERKASMIGNYDDSIQYAEQIIRLSIRGDLPEHIKEQQNFLNNIAERVHKEYTIEEIHSVGNGIKKIYEILIKGEKIREAHSILNDFKNNYKDVSYFNSIPLIQELLSRDTQLWISYQSTLQELESYHDIDSQKEDFKAELEEIKNFLNRM
;
A
#
# COMPACT_ATOMS: atom_id res chain seq x y z
N MET A 1 58.13 -40.58 49.45
CA MET A 1 56.65 -40.41 49.45
C MET A 1 56.30 -39.81 48.10
N PRO A 2 55.44 -40.42 47.26
CA PRO A 2 55.06 -39.82 45.98
C PRO A 2 53.83 -38.92 46.15
N GLU A 3 53.90 -37.74 45.54
CA GLU A 3 52.83 -36.76 45.40
C GLU A 3 51.69 -37.35 44.55
N LYS A 4 50.46 -37.33 45.09
CA LYS A 4 49.26 -37.68 44.31
C LYS A 4 48.90 -36.48 43.43
N SER A 5 48.94 -36.69 42.12
CA SER A 5 48.66 -35.67 41.12
C SER A 5 47.18 -35.24 41.14
N ASN A 6 46.98 -33.94 41.03
CA ASN A 6 45.69 -33.26 40.99
C ASN A 6 45.16 -33.16 39.55
N ASN A 7 45.12 -34.29 38.82
CA ASN A 7 44.87 -34.30 37.36
C ASN A 7 43.38 -34.41 36.96
N ASN A 8 42.45 -34.49 37.91
CA ASN A 8 41.04 -34.81 37.60
C ASN A 8 40.15 -33.58 37.33
N GLU A 9 40.52 -32.39 37.78
CA GLU A 9 39.71 -31.17 37.57
C GLU A 9 39.91 -30.58 36.17
N ASP A 10 41.14 -30.54 35.65
CA ASP A 10 41.45 -29.99 34.31
C ASP A 10 40.88 -30.81 33.15
N VAL A 11 40.77 -32.14 33.31
CA VAL A 11 40.24 -33.03 32.26
C VAL A 11 38.72 -32.88 32.15
N ASN A 12 38.01 -32.77 33.27
CA ASN A 12 36.55 -32.60 33.29
C ASN A 12 36.11 -31.24 32.71
N ASP A 13 36.87 -30.18 32.99
CA ASP A 13 36.56 -28.84 32.48
C ASP A 13 36.82 -28.73 30.96
N SER A 14 37.82 -29.44 30.42
CA SER A 14 38.08 -29.49 28.97
C SER A 14 37.04 -30.30 28.18
N ILE A 15 36.55 -31.41 28.75
CA ILE A 15 35.50 -32.25 28.14
C ILE A 15 34.17 -31.49 28.11
N SER A 16 33.82 -30.79 29.20
CA SER A 16 32.62 -29.94 29.31
C SER A 16 32.61 -28.82 28.26
N LYS A 17 33.72 -28.08 28.12
CA LYS A 17 33.87 -27.01 27.12
C LYS A 17 33.78 -27.54 25.67
N THR A 18 34.29 -28.74 25.41
CA THR A 18 34.22 -29.37 24.09
C THR A 18 32.79 -29.77 23.74
N SER A 19 32.04 -30.33 24.70
CA SER A 19 30.62 -30.68 24.54
C SER A 19 29.74 -29.45 24.27
N GLN A 20 29.94 -28.37 25.02
CA GLN A 20 29.22 -27.11 24.83
C GLN A 20 29.50 -26.49 23.45
N LYS A 21 30.74 -26.59 22.97
CA LYS A 21 31.12 -26.10 21.64
C LYS A 21 30.46 -26.92 20.53
N LEU A 22 30.38 -28.25 20.69
CA LEU A 22 29.71 -29.13 19.73
C LEU A 22 28.21 -28.83 19.63
N GLU A 23 27.53 -28.67 20.77
CA GLU A 23 26.11 -28.30 20.82
C GLU A 23 25.85 -26.96 20.13
N LYS A 24 26.73 -25.97 20.34
CA LYS A 24 26.63 -24.67 19.67
C LYS A 24 26.78 -24.78 18.14
N TYR A 25 27.67 -25.65 17.64
CA TYR A 25 27.79 -25.89 16.20
C TYR A 25 26.55 -26.58 15.61
N GLU A 26 25.99 -27.55 16.31
CA GLU A 26 24.75 -28.22 15.88
C GLU A 26 23.58 -27.22 15.80
N ILE A 27 23.45 -26.34 16.80
CA ILE A 27 22.45 -25.27 16.80
C ILE A 27 22.64 -24.35 15.58
N LEU A 28 23.87 -23.87 15.33
CA LEU A 28 24.16 -22.98 14.20
C LEU A 28 23.89 -23.67 12.85
N SER A 29 24.29 -24.93 12.70
CA SER A 29 24.02 -25.70 11.48
C SER A 29 22.51 -25.81 11.24
N ARG A 30 21.75 -26.10 12.30
CA ARG A 30 20.30 -26.26 12.19
C ARG A 30 19.59 -24.94 11.87
N ILE A 31 20.06 -23.83 12.45
CA ILE A 31 19.57 -22.49 12.11
C ILE A 31 19.79 -22.21 10.63
N SER A 32 20.99 -22.47 10.09
CA SER A 32 21.28 -22.24 8.68
C SER A 32 20.37 -23.03 7.73
N ASP A 33 20.09 -24.30 8.04
CA ASP A 33 19.13 -25.11 7.26
C ASP A 33 17.73 -24.50 7.29
N LEU A 34 17.27 -24.05 8.47
CA LEU A 34 15.96 -23.44 8.64
C LEU A 34 15.85 -22.11 7.92
N GLU A 35 16.89 -21.27 7.91
CA GLU A 35 16.91 -20.00 7.17
C GLU A 35 16.71 -20.20 5.66
N ILE A 36 17.28 -21.27 5.10
CA ILE A 36 17.08 -21.63 3.69
C ILE A 36 15.60 -21.97 3.43
N LEU A 37 14.99 -22.76 4.32
CA LEU A 37 13.58 -23.15 4.22
C LEU A 37 12.64 -21.97 4.41
N GLU A 38 12.91 -21.13 5.42
CA GLU A 38 12.21 -19.89 5.75
C GLU A 38 12.16 -18.95 4.54
N ARG A 39 13.32 -18.66 3.93
CA ARG A 39 13.43 -17.81 2.75
C ARG A 39 12.73 -18.41 1.54
N LYS A 40 12.89 -19.72 1.31
CA LYS A 40 12.22 -20.41 0.21
C LYS A 40 10.71 -20.32 0.34
N ALA A 41 10.16 -20.58 1.53
CA ALA A 41 8.73 -20.50 1.81
C ALA A 41 8.20 -19.07 1.59
N SER A 42 8.92 -18.06 2.09
CA SER A 42 8.59 -16.64 1.89
C SER A 42 8.58 -16.22 0.41
N MET A 43 9.56 -16.70 -0.38
CA MET A 43 9.65 -16.38 -1.81
C MET A 43 8.48 -16.92 -2.63
N ILE A 44 7.91 -18.07 -2.23
CA ILE A 44 6.74 -18.66 -2.91
C ILE A 44 5.40 -18.21 -2.32
N GLY A 45 5.42 -17.29 -1.34
CA GLY A 45 4.20 -16.80 -0.68
C GLY A 45 3.58 -17.76 0.34
N ASN A 46 4.28 -18.82 0.72
CA ASN A 46 3.84 -19.71 1.79
C ASN A 46 4.28 -19.13 3.14
N TYR A 47 3.53 -18.12 3.61
CA TYR A 47 3.86 -17.39 4.83
C TYR A 47 3.70 -18.22 6.11
N ASP A 48 2.76 -19.18 6.15
CA ASP A 48 2.55 -20.05 7.32
C ASP A 48 3.80 -20.89 7.61
N ASP A 49 4.32 -21.59 6.60
CA ASP A 49 5.55 -22.38 6.74
C ASP A 49 6.74 -21.49 7.08
N SER A 50 6.82 -20.32 6.43
CA SER A 50 7.88 -19.35 6.66
C SER A 50 7.93 -18.87 8.12
N ILE A 51 6.77 -18.54 8.71
CA ILE A 51 6.63 -18.17 10.12
C ILE A 51 7.02 -19.33 11.03
N GLN A 52 6.59 -20.57 10.72
CA GLN A 52 6.96 -21.74 11.50
C GLN A 52 8.47 -22.01 11.53
N TYR A 53 9.18 -21.79 10.41
CA TYR A 53 10.63 -21.90 10.38
C TYR A 53 11.30 -20.78 11.19
N ALA A 54 10.83 -19.54 11.07
CA ALA A 54 11.32 -18.40 11.85
C ALA A 54 11.18 -18.64 13.36
N GLU A 55 10.04 -19.16 13.82
CA GLU A 55 9.85 -19.52 15.23
C GLU A 55 10.82 -20.62 15.71
N GLN A 56 11.09 -21.62 14.86
CA GLN A 56 12.06 -22.68 15.19
C GLN A 56 13.47 -22.10 15.31
N ILE A 57 13.85 -21.17 14.45
CA ILE A 57 15.13 -20.44 14.54
C ILE A 57 15.18 -19.69 15.86
N ILE A 58 14.16 -18.90 16.21
CA ILE A 58 14.12 -18.16 17.49
C ILE A 58 14.30 -19.11 18.69
N ARG A 59 13.60 -20.26 18.70
CA ARG A 59 13.73 -21.28 19.77
C ARG A 59 15.17 -21.81 19.89
N LEU A 60 15.81 -22.10 18.76
CA LEU A 60 17.21 -22.55 18.72
C LEU A 60 18.18 -21.44 19.15
N SER A 61 17.93 -20.20 18.73
CA SER A 61 18.74 -19.04 19.09
C SER A 61 18.68 -18.72 20.58
N ILE A 62 17.51 -18.88 21.22
CA ILE A 62 17.39 -18.77 22.68
C ILE A 62 18.22 -19.85 23.38
N ARG A 63 18.14 -21.11 22.90
CA ARG A 63 18.94 -22.22 23.46
C ARG A 63 20.44 -22.00 23.29
N GLY A 64 20.86 -21.42 22.18
CA GLY A 64 22.28 -21.20 21.84
C GLY A 64 22.88 -19.88 22.33
N ASP A 65 22.10 -19.04 23.04
CA ASP A 65 22.46 -17.67 23.42
C ASP A 65 22.93 -16.83 22.20
N LEU A 66 22.09 -16.79 21.16
CA LEU A 66 22.34 -16.13 19.88
C LEU A 66 21.37 -14.96 19.64
N PRO A 67 21.47 -13.86 20.39
CA PRO A 67 20.49 -12.76 20.35
C PRO A 67 20.37 -12.07 18.98
N GLU A 68 21.45 -12.01 18.20
CA GLU A 68 21.41 -11.41 16.85
C GLU A 68 20.46 -12.17 15.91
N HIS A 69 20.43 -13.50 15.98
CA HIS A 69 19.53 -14.30 15.15
C HIS A 69 18.06 -14.07 15.56
N ILE A 70 17.78 -13.87 16.85
CA ILE A 70 16.42 -13.53 17.32
C ILE A 70 15.98 -12.20 16.70
N LYS A 71 16.87 -11.20 16.70
CA LYS A 71 16.60 -9.88 16.13
C LYS A 71 16.39 -9.94 14.61
N GLU A 72 17.20 -10.72 13.91
CA GLU A 72 17.03 -10.97 12.47
C GLU A 72 15.66 -11.57 12.16
N GLN A 73 15.23 -12.58 12.94
CA GLN A 73 13.94 -13.23 12.76
C GLN A 73 12.77 -12.32 13.13
N GLN A 74 12.90 -11.44 14.12
CA GLN A 74 11.90 -10.41 14.41
C GLN A 74 11.72 -9.44 13.23
N ASN A 75 12.83 -8.97 12.64
CA ASN A 75 12.78 -8.12 11.46
C ASN A 75 12.14 -8.85 10.27
N PHE A 76 12.47 -10.12 10.08
CA PHE A 76 11.88 -10.95 9.05
C PHE A 76 10.36 -11.08 9.20
N LEU A 77 9.88 -11.41 10.40
CA LEU A 77 8.44 -11.54 10.69
C LEU A 77 7.70 -10.22 10.49
N ASN A 78 8.30 -9.08 10.88
CA ASN A 78 7.74 -7.76 10.62
C ASN A 78 7.58 -7.50 9.11
N ASN A 79 8.59 -7.85 8.31
CA ASN A 79 8.51 -7.72 6.85
C ASN A 79 7.42 -8.60 6.23
N ILE A 80 7.21 -9.81 6.75
CA ILE A 80 6.09 -10.67 6.32
C ILE A 80 4.76 -10.00 6.68
N ALA A 81 4.61 -9.53 7.92
CA ALA A 81 3.38 -8.89 8.37
C ALA A 81 3.02 -7.66 7.51
N GLU A 82 4.01 -6.82 7.19
CA GLU A 82 3.82 -5.67 6.28
C GLU A 82 3.38 -6.10 4.88
N ARG A 83 3.97 -7.18 4.33
CA ARG A 83 3.59 -7.72 3.02
C ARG A 83 2.16 -8.26 3.01
N VAL A 84 1.80 -9.10 3.97
CA VAL A 84 0.46 -9.68 4.09
C VAL A 84 -0.59 -8.58 4.27
N HIS A 85 -0.30 -7.58 5.12
CA HIS A 85 -1.20 -6.45 5.31
C HIS A 85 -1.38 -5.64 4.02
N LYS A 86 -0.29 -5.42 3.27
CA LYS A 86 -0.34 -4.75 1.96
C LYS A 86 -1.17 -5.52 0.95
N GLU A 87 -0.99 -6.84 0.85
CA GLU A 87 -1.75 -7.70 -0.06
C GLU A 87 -3.25 -7.65 0.26
N TYR A 88 -3.61 -7.82 1.53
CA TYR A 88 -4.98 -7.69 2.00
C TYR A 88 -5.60 -6.32 1.63
N THR A 89 -4.87 -5.24 1.87
CA THR A 89 -5.33 -3.88 1.56
C THR A 89 -5.53 -3.69 0.05
N ILE A 90 -4.65 -4.26 -0.78
CA ILE A 90 -4.80 -4.23 -2.25
C ILE A 90 -6.06 -4.99 -2.68
N GLU A 91 -6.33 -6.16 -2.10
CA GLU A 91 -7.54 -6.95 -2.38
C GLU A 91 -8.81 -6.19 -1.99
N GLU A 92 -8.80 -5.55 -0.82
CA GLU A 92 -9.90 -4.71 -0.36
C GLU A 92 -10.16 -3.56 -1.33
N ILE A 93 -9.11 -2.82 -1.71
CA ILE A 93 -9.21 -1.71 -2.69
C ILE A 93 -9.74 -2.23 -4.03
N HIS A 94 -9.32 -3.42 -4.48
CA HIS A 94 -9.84 -4.02 -5.70
C HIS A 94 -11.34 -4.34 -5.60
N SER A 95 -11.77 -4.92 -4.48
CA SER A 95 -13.17 -5.25 -4.24
C SER A 95 -14.05 -3.99 -4.25
N VAL A 96 -13.69 -3.00 -3.44
CA VAL A 96 -14.40 -1.71 -3.35
C VAL A 96 -14.33 -0.96 -4.68
N GLY A 97 -13.15 -0.90 -5.29
CA GLY A 97 -12.91 -0.21 -6.56
C GLY A 97 -13.73 -0.78 -7.72
N ASN A 98 -13.95 -2.10 -7.76
CA ASN A 98 -14.85 -2.72 -8.74
C ASN A 98 -16.32 -2.30 -8.53
N GLY A 99 -16.74 -2.12 -7.28
CA GLY A 99 -18.04 -1.55 -6.95
C GLY A 99 -18.16 -0.09 -7.44
N ILE A 100 -17.17 0.73 -7.12
CA ILE A 100 -17.09 2.12 -7.55
C ILE A 100 -17.09 2.23 -9.08
N LYS A 101 -16.33 1.40 -9.80
CA LYS A 101 -16.29 1.36 -11.27
C LYS A 101 -17.69 1.17 -11.86
N LYS A 102 -18.48 0.25 -11.32
CA LYS A 102 -19.86 0.00 -11.79
C LYS A 102 -20.75 1.21 -11.60
N ILE A 103 -20.72 1.83 -10.42
CA ILE A 103 -21.54 3.02 -10.12
C ILE A 103 -21.11 4.19 -11.01
N TYR A 104 -19.80 4.39 -11.14
CA TYR A 104 -19.18 5.41 -11.99
C TYR A 104 -19.64 5.30 -13.45
N GLU A 105 -19.61 4.09 -14.02
CA GLU A 105 -20.08 3.85 -15.38
C GLU A 105 -21.58 4.11 -15.56
N ILE A 106 -22.40 3.79 -14.55
CA ILE A 106 -23.85 4.08 -14.58
C ILE A 106 -24.08 5.59 -14.57
N LEU A 107 -23.36 6.33 -13.72
CA LEU A 107 -23.48 7.79 -13.62
C LEU A 107 -23.06 8.47 -14.93
N ILE A 108 -21.96 8.04 -15.56
CA ILE A 108 -21.56 8.55 -16.88
C ILE A 108 -22.63 8.32 -17.93
N LYS A 109 -23.21 7.12 -17.99
CA LYS A 109 -24.28 6.81 -18.97
C LYS A 109 -25.53 7.65 -18.75
N GLY A 110 -25.79 8.07 -17.51
CA GLY A 110 -26.85 9.00 -17.16
C GLY A 110 -26.46 10.48 -17.24
N GLU A 111 -25.29 10.80 -17.83
CA GLU A 111 -24.74 12.16 -17.96
C GLU A 111 -24.51 12.90 -16.62
N LYS A 112 -24.43 12.14 -15.52
CA LYS A 112 -24.18 12.65 -14.16
C LYS A 112 -22.68 12.75 -13.88
N ILE A 113 -21.99 13.56 -14.67
CA ILE A 113 -20.52 13.64 -14.65
C ILE A 113 -19.99 14.17 -13.31
N ARG A 114 -20.68 15.15 -12.71
CA ARG A 114 -20.27 15.72 -11.41
C ARG A 114 -20.37 14.70 -10.29
N GLU A 115 -21.44 13.92 -10.25
CA GLU A 115 -21.64 12.86 -9.28
C GLU A 115 -20.64 11.72 -9.50
N ALA A 116 -20.36 11.35 -10.76
CA ALA A 116 -19.35 10.37 -11.10
C ALA A 116 -17.96 10.78 -10.58
N HIS A 117 -17.59 12.04 -10.79
CA HIS A 117 -16.34 12.61 -10.28
C HIS A 117 -16.29 12.62 -8.74
N SER A 118 -17.40 13.01 -8.08
CA SER A 118 -17.50 13.06 -6.62
C SER A 118 -17.26 11.68 -5.99
N ILE A 119 -17.91 10.62 -6.48
CA ILE A 119 -17.76 9.29 -5.87
C ILE A 119 -16.33 8.76 -6.00
N LEU A 120 -15.62 9.10 -7.07
CA LEU A 120 -14.25 8.66 -7.28
C LEU A 120 -13.28 9.44 -6.38
N ASN A 121 -13.53 10.73 -6.17
CA ASN A 121 -12.78 11.53 -5.20
C ASN A 121 -13.00 11.04 -3.76
N ASP A 122 -14.23 10.71 -3.38
CA ASP A 122 -14.52 10.14 -2.05
C ASP A 122 -13.77 8.81 -1.85
N PHE A 123 -13.77 7.95 -2.87
CA PHE A 123 -13.00 6.71 -2.86
C PHE A 123 -11.50 6.97 -2.69
N LYS A 124 -10.94 7.92 -3.45
CA LYS A 124 -9.52 8.32 -3.32
C LYS A 124 -9.20 8.87 -1.92
N ASN A 125 -10.09 9.67 -1.34
CA ASN A 125 -9.89 10.27 -0.02
C ASN A 125 -9.88 9.22 1.10
N ASN A 126 -10.69 8.16 0.97
CA ASN A 126 -10.72 7.05 1.94
C ASN A 126 -9.38 6.28 2.01
N TYR A 127 -8.60 6.29 0.93
CA TYR A 127 -7.30 5.60 0.84
C TYR A 127 -6.13 6.57 0.68
N LYS A 128 -6.27 7.83 1.10
CA LYS A 128 -5.24 8.88 0.92
C LYS A 128 -3.90 8.55 1.59
N ASP A 129 -3.94 7.80 2.70
CA ASP A 129 -2.76 7.44 3.48
C ASP A 129 -2.09 6.15 2.97
N VAL A 130 -2.70 5.48 1.98
CA VAL A 130 -2.16 4.30 1.32
C VAL A 130 -1.25 4.74 0.18
N SER A 131 0.06 4.76 0.43
CA SER A 131 1.07 5.29 -0.50
C SER A 131 1.07 4.65 -1.88
N TYR A 132 0.66 3.37 -1.98
CA TYR A 132 0.59 2.62 -3.23
C TYR A 132 -0.80 2.64 -3.89
N PHE A 133 -1.79 3.36 -3.35
CA PHE A 133 -3.15 3.40 -3.89
C PHE A 133 -3.18 3.78 -5.38
N ASN A 134 -2.48 4.85 -5.75
CA ASN A 134 -2.38 5.34 -7.13
C ASN A 134 -1.54 4.43 -8.06
N SER A 135 -0.90 3.39 -7.52
CA SER A 135 -0.14 2.40 -8.31
C SER A 135 -0.96 1.17 -8.70
N ILE A 136 -2.16 1.00 -8.12
CA ILE A 136 -3.03 -0.13 -8.40
C ILE A 136 -3.63 0.05 -9.81
N PRO A 137 -3.50 -0.92 -10.74
CA PRO A 137 -3.90 -0.74 -12.14
C PRO A 137 -5.37 -0.33 -12.34
N LEU A 138 -6.29 -0.93 -11.58
CA LEU A 138 -7.72 -0.57 -11.61
C LEU A 138 -7.94 0.90 -11.24
N ILE A 139 -7.21 1.39 -10.23
CA ILE A 139 -7.29 2.77 -9.75
C ILE A 139 -6.73 3.73 -10.79
N GLN A 140 -5.59 3.39 -11.39
CA GLN A 140 -4.99 4.19 -12.46
C GLN A 140 -5.94 4.35 -13.66
N GLU A 141 -6.60 3.26 -14.08
CA GLU A 141 -7.59 3.28 -15.15
C GLU A 141 -8.74 4.25 -14.82
N LEU A 142 -9.33 4.11 -13.61
CA LEU A 142 -10.45 4.95 -13.17
C LEU A 142 -10.07 6.43 -13.10
N LEU A 143 -8.96 6.76 -12.42
CA LEU A 143 -8.52 8.14 -12.25
C LEU A 143 -8.15 8.80 -13.58
N SER A 144 -7.51 8.06 -14.49
CA SER A 144 -7.16 8.58 -15.82
C SER A 144 -8.41 8.94 -16.63
N ARG A 145 -9.39 8.03 -16.66
CA ARG A 145 -10.65 8.23 -17.36
C ARG A 145 -11.45 9.40 -16.76
N ASP A 146 -11.52 9.47 -15.44
CA ASP A 146 -12.21 10.55 -14.74
C ASP A 146 -11.55 11.91 -14.99
N THR A 147 -10.23 11.98 -14.94
CA THR A 147 -9.49 13.22 -15.24
C THR A 147 -9.83 13.74 -16.64
N GLN A 148 -9.86 12.86 -17.64
CA GLN A 148 -10.21 13.24 -19.01
C GLN A 148 -11.65 13.75 -19.12
N LEU A 149 -12.61 13.00 -18.57
CA LEU A 149 -14.02 13.38 -18.61
C LEU A 149 -14.31 14.67 -17.85
N TRP A 150 -13.68 14.84 -16.69
CA TRP A 150 -13.84 16.02 -15.85
C TRP A 150 -13.31 17.28 -16.54
N ILE A 151 -12.13 17.20 -17.18
CA ILE A 151 -11.58 18.32 -17.97
C ILE A 151 -12.56 18.70 -19.08
N SER A 152 -13.05 17.74 -19.86
CA SER A 152 -14.03 18.02 -20.92
C SER A 152 -15.29 18.68 -20.39
N TYR A 153 -15.83 18.17 -19.28
CA TYR A 153 -17.03 18.72 -18.64
C TYR A 153 -16.82 20.16 -18.16
N GLN A 154 -15.70 20.46 -17.51
CA GLN A 154 -15.37 21.81 -17.07
C GLN A 154 -15.22 22.79 -18.24
N SER A 155 -14.58 22.38 -19.34
CA SER A 155 -14.48 23.21 -20.55
C SER A 155 -15.84 23.54 -21.14
N THR A 156 -16.75 22.56 -21.23
CA THR A 156 -18.12 22.79 -21.73
C THR A 156 -18.90 23.76 -20.84
N LEU A 157 -18.76 23.66 -19.52
CA LEU A 157 -19.38 24.61 -18.59
C LEU A 157 -18.86 26.04 -18.82
N GLN A 158 -17.55 26.20 -18.98
CA GLN A 158 -16.93 27.51 -19.21
C GLN A 158 -17.38 28.13 -20.54
N GLU A 159 -17.52 27.33 -21.61
CA GLU A 159 -18.07 27.79 -22.88
C GLU A 159 -19.52 28.26 -22.72
N LEU A 160 -20.37 27.48 -22.03
CA LEU A 160 -21.77 27.85 -21.78
C LEU A 160 -21.91 29.14 -20.98
N GLU A 161 -21.07 29.35 -19.96
CA GLU A 161 -21.03 30.60 -19.19
C GLU A 161 -20.66 31.79 -20.10
N SER A 162 -19.68 31.62 -20.99
CA SER A 162 -19.28 32.68 -21.94
C SER A 162 -20.39 33.05 -22.94
N TYR A 163 -21.20 32.09 -23.37
CA TYR A 163 -22.35 32.36 -24.24
C TYR A 163 -23.44 33.15 -23.51
N HIS A 164 -23.66 32.85 -22.23
CA HIS A 164 -24.66 33.56 -21.43
C HIS A 164 -24.27 35.02 -21.22
N ASP A 165 -22.98 35.30 -20.97
CA ASP A 165 -22.45 36.66 -20.88
C ASP A 165 -22.62 37.46 -22.18
N ILE A 166 -22.39 36.82 -23.34
CA ILE A 166 -22.58 37.46 -24.65
C ILE A 166 -24.05 37.80 -24.90
N ASP A 167 -24.97 36.90 -24.56
CA ASP A 167 -26.39 37.15 -24.78
C ASP A 167 -26.95 38.22 -23.81
N SER A 168 -26.45 38.28 -22.58
CA SER A 168 -26.75 39.40 -21.66
C SER A 168 -26.29 40.74 -22.25
N GLN A 169 -25.05 40.80 -22.77
CA GLN A 169 -24.51 42.02 -23.37
C GLN A 169 -25.29 42.47 -24.62
N LYS A 170 -25.83 41.54 -25.40
CA LYS A 170 -26.67 41.87 -26.57
C LYS A 170 -28.02 42.47 -26.17
N GLU A 171 -28.65 41.95 -25.13
CA GLU A 171 -29.93 42.50 -24.64
C GLU A 171 -29.73 43.90 -24.04
N ASP A 172 -28.64 44.11 -23.29
CA ASP A 172 -28.28 45.44 -22.78
C ASP A 172 -28.03 46.44 -23.92
N PHE A 173 -27.25 46.06 -24.94
CA PHE A 173 -27.00 46.90 -26.11
C PHE A 173 -28.29 47.22 -26.90
N LYS A 174 -29.21 46.26 -27.00
CA LYS A 174 -30.49 46.44 -27.67
C LYS A 174 -31.41 47.40 -26.90
N ALA A 175 -31.38 47.35 -25.57
CA ALA A 175 -32.11 48.29 -24.73
C ALA A 175 -31.58 49.73 -24.90
N GLU A 176 -30.25 49.92 -24.88
CA GLU A 176 -29.62 51.22 -25.14
C GLU A 176 -29.98 51.78 -26.52
N LEU A 177 -29.95 50.94 -27.57
CA LEU A 177 -30.35 51.34 -28.91
C LEU A 177 -31.80 51.84 -28.97
N GLU A 178 -32.70 51.24 -28.21
CA GLU A 178 -34.11 51.61 -28.23
C GLU A 178 -34.37 52.88 -27.41
N GLU A 179 -33.61 53.11 -26.33
CA GLU A 179 -33.59 54.41 -25.64
C GLU A 179 -33.11 55.53 -26.57
N ILE A 180 -32.04 55.31 -27.33
CA ILE A 180 -31.51 56.27 -28.29
C ILE A 180 -32.55 56.58 -29.38
N LYS A 181 -33.19 55.55 -29.96
CA LYS A 181 -34.27 55.76 -30.96
C LYS A 181 -35.44 56.55 -30.38
N ASN A 182 -35.86 56.25 -29.16
CA ASN A 182 -36.96 56.95 -28.50
C ASN A 182 -36.61 58.41 -28.19
N PHE A 183 -35.35 58.71 -27.85
CA PHE A 183 -34.86 60.07 -27.68
C PHE A 183 -34.87 60.86 -29.00
N LEU A 184 -34.36 60.25 -30.07
CA LEU A 184 -34.32 60.88 -31.40
C LEU A 184 -35.73 61.16 -31.96
N ASN A 185 -36.71 60.29 -31.70
CA ASN A 185 -38.09 60.47 -32.16
C ASN A 185 -38.89 61.53 -31.35
N ARG A 186 -38.33 62.03 -30.24
CA ARG A 186 -38.95 63.06 -29.39
C ARG A 186 -38.39 64.48 -29.61
N MET A 187 -37.36 64.62 -30.44
CA MET A 187 -36.87 65.91 -30.96
C MET A 187 -37.59 66.25 -32.26
#